data_AF-A0A368S1L7-F1
#
_entry.id   AF-A0A368S1L7-F1
#
_cell.length_a   1.000
_cell.length_b   1.000
_cell.length_c   1.000
_cell.angle_alpha   90.00
_cell.angle_beta   90.00
_cell.angle_gamma   90.00
#
_symmetry.space_group_name_H-M   'P 1'
#
loop_
_entity.id
_entity.type
_entity.pdbx_description
1 polymer ?
#
loop_
_entity_poly.entity_id
_entity_poly.type
_entity_poly.pdbx_seq_one_letter_code
_entity_poly.pdbx_strand_id
1 'polypeptide(L)' 'STILQDWWIQARRLWTRQKRKGLDTLIALVTWEIWKERNARVFRGDHLQMDHLLQKIKATGELWIRGGAVNLGSLVRE' A
#
# COMPACT_ATOMS: atom_id res chain seq x y z
N SER A 1 -8.33 9.10 -19.76
CA SER A 1 -8.05 7.90 -18.96
C SER A 1 -7.01 8.30 -17.93
N THR A 2 -7.46 8.89 -16.82
CA THR A 2 -6.61 9.62 -15.87
C THR A 2 -7.38 9.66 -14.56
N ILE A 3 -7.22 8.62 -13.73
CA ILE A 3 -7.99 8.52 -12.49
C ILE A 3 -7.06 8.28 -11.30
N LEU A 4 -6.05 7.41 -11.45
CA LEU A 4 -5.17 7.07 -10.33
C LEU A 4 -4.05 8.10 -10.10
N GLN A 5 -3.36 8.55 -11.15
CA GLN A 5 -2.23 9.50 -11.01
C GLN A 5 -2.70 10.87 -10.52
N ASP A 6 -3.79 11.41 -11.08
CA ASP A 6 -4.31 12.72 -10.68
C ASP A 6 -4.87 12.68 -9.25
N TRP A 7 -5.63 11.64 -8.91
CA TRP A 7 -6.07 11.40 -7.55
C TRP A 7 -4.88 11.29 -6.60
N TRP A 8 -3.83 10.56 -6.99
CA TRP A 8 -2.63 10.39 -6.17
C TRP A 8 -1.91 11.71 -5.90
N ILE A 9 -1.74 12.55 -6.93
CA ILE A 9 -1.12 13.87 -6.79
C ILE A 9 -1.97 14.77 -5.89
N GLN A 10 -3.29 14.75 -6.04
CA GLN A 10 -4.20 15.53 -5.20
C GLN A 10 -4.18 15.05 -3.74
N ALA A 11 -4.29 13.74 -3.53
CA ALA A 11 -4.18 13.14 -2.21
C ALA A 11 -2.87 13.55 -1.56
N ARG A 12 -1.72 13.42 -2.24
CA ARG A 12 -0.38 13.77 -1.72
C ARG A 12 -0.23 15.24 -1.32
N ARG A 13 -0.99 16.17 -1.93
CA ARG A 13 -0.98 17.60 -1.57
C ARG A 13 -1.60 17.88 -0.21
N LEU A 14 -2.55 17.05 0.23
CA LEU A 14 -3.25 17.21 1.52
C LEU A 14 -2.38 16.87 2.74
N TRP A 15 -1.20 16.27 2.53
CA TRP A 15 -0.35 15.78 3.62
C TRP A 15 0.90 16.62 3.83
N THR A 16 1.29 16.73 5.10
CA THR A 16 2.53 17.39 5.52
C THR A 16 3.74 16.68 4.94
N ARG A 17 4.83 17.43 4.70
CA ARG A 17 6.05 16.92 4.06
C ARG A 17 6.64 15.70 4.80
N GLN A 18 6.52 15.66 6.13
CA GLN A 18 6.90 14.54 6.97
C GLN A 18 6.10 13.25 6.68
N LYS A 19 4.78 13.35 6.45
CA LYS A 19 3.91 12.17 6.27
C LYS A 19 3.91 11.62 4.84
N ARG A 20 4.28 12.43 3.85
CA ARG A 20 4.31 12.03 2.43
C ARG A 20 5.14 10.78 2.17
N LYS A 21 6.32 10.64 2.80
CA LYS A 21 7.19 9.46 2.60
C LYS A 21 6.56 8.16 3.11
N GLY A 22 5.91 8.22 4.28
CA GLY A 22 5.18 7.08 4.83
C GLY A 22 4.02 6.67 3.93
N LEU A 23 3.29 7.67 3.42
CA LEU A 23 2.13 7.46 2.57
C LEU A 23 2.53 6.91 1.21
N ASP A 24 3.58 7.46 0.58
CA ASP A 24 4.15 6.95 -0.67
C ASP A 24 4.55 5.47 -0.51
N THR A 25 5.11 5.10 0.64
CA THR A 25 5.48 3.72 0.98
C THR A 25 4.24 2.82 1.13
N LEU A 26 3.19 3.30 1.83
CA LEU A 26 1.94 2.58 1.98
C LEU A 26 1.24 2.33 0.63
N ILE A 27 1.16 3.35 -0.22
CA ILE A 27 0.54 3.19 -1.56
C ILE A 27 1.36 2.25 -2.43
N ALA A 28 2.69 2.32 -2.37
CA ALA A 28 3.54 1.37 -3.07
C ALA A 28 3.26 -0.07 -2.61
N LEU A 29 3.13 -0.31 -1.31
CA LEU A 29 2.78 -1.61 -0.75
C LEU A 29 1.40 -2.10 -1.22
N VAL A 30 0.37 -1.26 -1.12
CA VAL A 30 -1.00 -1.60 -1.55
C VAL A 30 -1.01 -1.93 -3.05
N THR A 31 -0.39 -1.07 -3.87
CA THR A 31 -0.30 -1.27 -5.32
C THR A 31 0.43 -2.57 -5.66
N TRP A 32 1.50 -2.87 -4.94
CA TRP A 32 2.28 -4.10 -5.11
C TRP A 32 1.48 -5.36 -4.76
N GLU A 33 0.76 -5.38 -3.65
CA GLU A 33 -0.07 -6.53 -3.28
C GLU A 33 -1.23 -6.74 -4.26
N ILE A 34 -1.87 -5.68 -4.73
CA ILE A 34 -2.91 -5.75 -5.78
C ILE A 34 -2.33 -6.31 -7.07
N TRP A 35 -1.15 -5.84 -7.49
CA TRP A 35 -0.49 -6.35 -8.69
C TRP A 35 -0.16 -7.85 -8.56
N LYS A 36 0.34 -8.29 -7.40
CA LYS A 36 0.61 -9.71 -7.13
C LYS A 36 -0.66 -10.57 -7.14
N GLU A 37 -1.77 -10.09 -6.58
CA GLU A 37 -3.06 -10.78 -6.63
C GLU A 37 -3.53 -10.96 -8.07
N ARG A 38 -3.51 -9.88 -8.87
CA ARG A 38 -3.90 -9.93 -10.28
C ARG A 38 -3.04 -10.91 -11.06
N ASN A 39 -1.73 -10.92 -10.82
CA ASN A 39 -0.84 -11.90 -11.44
C ASN A 39 -1.12 -13.33 -10.99
N ALA A 40 -1.41 -13.57 -9.71
CA ALA A 40 -1.79 -14.89 -9.24
C ALA A 40 -3.08 -15.38 -9.93
N ARG A 41 -4.07 -14.49 -10.09
CA ARG A 41 -5.31 -14.80 -10.77
C ARG A 41 -5.10 -15.17 -12.24
N VAL A 42 -4.28 -14.41 -12.95
CA VAL A 42 -4.01 -14.64 -14.38
C VAL A 42 -3.15 -15.87 -14.62
N PHE A 43 -2.08 -16.07 -13.83
CA PHE A 43 -1.08 -17.11 -14.12
C PHE A 43 -1.28 -18.41 -13.33
N ARG A 44 -1.96 -18.38 -12.19
CA ARG A 44 -2.19 -19.55 -11.33
C ARG A 44 -3.66 -19.93 -11.20
N GLY A 45 -4.59 -19.14 -11.74
CA GLY A 45 -6.04 -19.35 -11.55
C GLY A 45 -6.50 -19.17 -10.10
N ASP A 46 -5.64 -18.68 -9.22
CA ASP A 46 -5.88 -18.55 -7.79
C ASP A 46 -6.33 -17.12 -7.45
N HIS A 47 -7.30 -16.98 -6.56
CA HIS A 47 -7.82 -15.67 -6.17
C HIS A 47 -7.99 -15.56 -4.67
N LEU A 48 -7.58 -14.40 -4.14
CA LEU A 48 -7.82 -14.05 -2.76
C LEU A 48 -9.16 -13.32 -2.65
N GLN A 49 -9.89 -13.59 -1.58
CA GLN A 49 -10.97 -12.71 -1.15
C GLN A 49 -10.38 -11.36 -0.70
N MET A 50 -11.17 -10.29 -0.85
CA MET A 50 -10.73 -8.94 -0.54
C MET A 50 -10.22 -8.82 0.91
N ASP A 51 -10.90 -9.46 1.86
CA ASP A 51 -10.52 -9.44 3.27
C ASP A 51 -9.15 -10.06 3.52
N HIS A 52 -8.85 -11.18 2.83
CA HIS A 52 -7.53 -11.80 2.90
C HIS A 52 -6.43 -10.93 2.27
N LEU A 53 -6.73 -10.21 1.19
CA LEU A 53 -5.79 -9.27 0.59
C LEU A 53 -5.49 -8.10 1.55
N LEU A 54 -6.50 -7.57 2.23
CA LEU A 54 -6.34 -6.52 3.23
C LEU A 54 -5.51 -6.99 4.43
N GLN A 55 -5.79 -8.20 4.93
CA GLN A 55 -4.99 -8.82 6.00
C GLN A 55 -3.53 -8.99 5.58
N LYS A 56 -3.28 -9.41 4.34
CA LYS A 56 -1.92 -9.55 3.79
C LYS A 56 -1.20 -8.22 3.69
N ILE A 57 -1.87 -7.18 3.20
CA ILE A 57 -1.31 -5.81 3.15
C ILE A 57 -0.93 -5.35 4.57
N LYS A 58 -1.80 -5.55 5.55
CA LYS A 58 -1.55 -5.18 6.94
C LYS A 58 -0.34 -5.94 7.50
N ALA A 59 -0.31 -7.26 7.34
CA ALA A 59 0.79 -8.10 7.82
C ALA A 59 2.14 -7.73 7.18
N THR A 60 2.16 -7.48 5.87
CA THR A 60 3.38 -7.01 5.18
C THR A 60 3.81 -5.63 5.68
N GLY A 61 2.86 -4.72 5.91
CA GLY A 61 3.13 -3.40 6.47
C GLY A 61 3.75 -3.48 7.86
N GLU A 62 3.19 -4.31 8.75
CA GLU A 62 3.73 -4.56 10.09
C GLU A 62 5.14 -5.18 10.03
N LEU A 63 5.37 -6.11 9.09
CA LEU A 63 6.69 -6.69 8.87
C LEU A 63 7.71 -5.63 8.44
N TRP A 64 7.34 -4.72 7.52
CA TRP A 64 8.21 -3.63 7.08
C TRP A 64 8.52 -2.64 8.21
N ILE A 65 7.52 -2.31 9.03
CA ILE A 65 7.71 -1.45 10.20
C ILE A 65 8.71 -2.09 11.17
N ARG A 66 8.54 -3.39 11.48
CA ARG A 66 9.50 -4.15 12.31
C ARG A 66 10.89 -4.21 11.69
N GLY A 67 10.97 -4.25 10.37
CA GLY A 67 12.22 -4.20 9.59
C GLY A 67 12.85 -2.80 9.46
N GLY A 68 12.28 -1.77 10.10
CA GLY A 68 12.86 -0.42 10.11
C GLY A 68 12.23 0.59 9.15
N ALA A 69 11.05 0.31 8.58
CA ALA A 69 10.30 1.28 7.79
C ALA A 69 9.67 2.39 8.68
N VAL A 70 10.51 3.25 9.26
CA VAL A 70 10.12 4.26 10.27
C VAL A 70 9.06 5.24 9.80
N ASN A 71 9.10 5.67 8.53
CA ASN A 71 8.11 6.59 7.97
C ASN A 71 6.74 5.95 7.79
N LEU A 72 6.70 4.64 7.51
CA LEU A 72 5.44 3.88 7.48
C LEU A 72 4.91 3.70 8.91
N GLY A 73 5.80 3.39 9.85
CA GLY A 73 5.47 3.25 11.27
C GLY A 73 4.92 4.54 11.89
N SER A 74 5.40 5.71 11.47
CA SER A 74 4.88 6.99 11.95
C SER A 74 3.43 7.27 11.53
N LEU A 75 2.88 6.56 10.54
CA LEU A 75 1.47 6.69 10.16
C LEU A 75 0.53 5.85 11.04
N VAL A 76 1.05 4.81 11.69
CA VAL A 76 0.24 3.87 12.50
C VAL A 76 0.16 4.30 13.97
N ARG A 77 1.09 5.17 14.40
CA ARG A 77 1.23 5.62 15.80
C ARG A 77 0.47 6.91 16.13
N GLU A 78 -0.36 7.39 15.22
CA GLU A 78 -1.33 8.48 15.45
C GLU A 78 -2.74 7.88 15.51
#